data_AF-A0A8H7AW16-F1
#
_entry.id   AF-A0A8H7AW16-F1
#
_cell.length_a   1.000
_cell.length_b   1.000
_cell.length_c   1.000
_cell.angle_alpha   90.00
_cell.angle_beta   90.00
_cell.angle_gamma   90.00
#
_symmetry.space_group_name_H-M   'P 1'
#
loop_
_entity.id
_entity.type
_entity.pdbx_description
1 polymer ?
#
loop_
_entity_poly.entity_id
_entity_poly.type
_entity_poly.pdbx_seq_one_letter_code
_entity_poly.pdbx_strand_id
1 'polypeptide(L)'
;MFCYEIPARAQFKAAHHYIWTELPSLISSIKLWIEAARSPVKQNLAKMVSAESLFSDLHKIETAWREVIEKAFAGVLSNYDGKKQEIIKGAIATCECWGKMHHSSHRAFIRKNGTHQTMTVGKRNWNRELNEHANIVLAHDWMSLDEQVATGIQCYMKLAKKSMDKIIASAIDTMAPHEFVDKMRGHQTKWHFELDIRFGEFERNLGATKRNATSGDEASYVATWMRNVYRECAQDHGDGVTARNRKRILEHVTDGLFDKLFRRIKTNLDQLALQHLNSIATIRWGIYDAIDADISVMTAPDTAVFEERPEFGQKVVKMLSATKIWLELLQDAAGRPLASAYQRGYIQDV
;
A
#
# COMPACT_ATOMS: atom_id res chain seq x y z
N MET A 1 -4.16 -7.58 23.85
CA MET A 1 -5.24 -8.13 23.01
C MET A 1 -5.19 -7.37 21.68
N PHE A 2 -4.44 -7.83 20.67
CA PHE A 2 -4.23 -7.04 19.43
C PHE A 2 -3.82 -7.86 18.17
N CYS A 3 -3.38 -9.12 18.29
CA CYS A 3 -2.91 -9.89 17.13
C CYS A 3 -4.00 -10.67 16.37
N TYR A 4 -5.16 -10.95 16.98
CA TYR A 4 -6.23 -11.72 16.34
C TYR A 4 -7.20 -10.87 15.53
N GLU A 5 -7.28 -9.56 15.82
CA GLU A 5 -8.22 -8.64 15.15
C GLU A 5 -7.75 -8.23 13.75
N ILE A 6 -6.43 -8.16 13.52
CA ILE A 6 -5.87 -7.78 12.22
C ILE A 6 -6.16 -8.86 11.15
N PRO A 7 -5.88 -10.16 11.38
CA PRO A 7 -6.30 -11.22 10.46
C PRO A 7 -7.81 -11.28 10.29
N ALA A 8 -8.59 -11.13 11.39
CA ALA A 8 -10.04 -11.18 11.34
C ALA A 8 -10.63 -10.05 10.47
N ARG A 9 -10.10 -8.83 10.57
CA ARG A 9 -10.53 -7.70 9.73
C ARG A 9 -10.20 -7.91 8.27
N ALA A 10 -9.00 -8.41 7.95
CA ALA A 10 -8.61 -8.70 6.57
C ALA A 10 -9.46 -9.81 5.95
N GLN A 11 -9.66 -10.92 6.68
CA GLN A 11 -10.53 -12.02 6.26
C GLN A 11 -11.97 -11.58 6.09
N PHE A 12 -12.49 -10.75 6.99
CA PHE A 12 -13.83 -10.21 6.90
C PHE A 12 -14.00 -9.30 5.68
N LYS A 13 -13.06 -8.39 5.43
CA LYS A 13 -13.05 -7.55 4.22
C LYS A 13 -13.03 -8.38 2.93
N ALA A 14 -12.22 -9.44 2.89
CA ALA A 14 -12.16 -10.34 1.74
C ALA A 14 -13.47 -11.11 1.53
N ALA A 15 -14.04 -11.69 2.59
CA ALA A 15 -15.33 -12.39 2.53
C ALA A 15 -16.47 -11.44 2.13
N HIS A 16 -16.45 -10.21 2.66
CA HIS A 16 -17.41 -9.17 2.29
C HIS A 16 -17.28 -8.80 0.81
N HIS A 17 -16.07 -8.57 0.32
CA HIS A 17 -15.84 -8.29 -1.09
C HIS A 17 -16.30 -9.43 -2.01
N TYR A 18 -16.05 -10.69 -1.61
CA TYR A 18 -16.50 -11.86 -2.37
C TYR A 18 -18.03 -11.94 -2.48
N ILE A 19 -18.74 -11.84 -1.36
CA ILE A 19 -20.21 -12.03 -1.29
C ILE A 19 -20.97 -10.84 -1.88
N TRP A 20 -20.49 -9.61 -1.68
CA TRP A 20 -21.20 -8.40 -2.08
C TRP A 20 -20.65 -7.75 -3.36
N THR A 21 -19.54 -8.23 -3.93
CA THR A 21 -18.97 -7.67 -5.16
C THR A 21 -18.66 -8.73 -6.21
N GLU A 22 -17.81 -9.72 -5.91
CA GLU A 22 -17.37 -10.70 -6.91
C GLU A 22 -18.50 -11.60 -7.42
N LEU A 23 -19.28 -12.20 -6.50
CA LEU A 23 -20.40 -13.06 -6.86
C LEU A 23 -21.51 -12.30 -7.62
N PRO A 24 -21.99 -11.13 -7.16
CA PRO A 24 -22.93 -10.31 -7.94
C PRO A 24 -22.41 -9.95 -9.33
N SER A 25 -21.12 -9.58 -9.47
CA SER A 25 -20.53 -9.23 -10.76
C SER A 25 -20.51 -10.41 -11.74
N LEU A 26 -20.21 -11.62 -11.26
CA LEU A 26 -20.30 -12.84 -12.08
C LEU A 26 -21.73 -13.09 -12.57
N ILE A 27 -22.72 -12.97 -11.68
CA ILE A 27 -24.14 -13.15 -12.02
C ILE A 27 -24.58 -12.09 -13.04
N SER A 28 -24.17 -10.82 -12.86
CA SER A 28 -24.45 -9.74 -13.82
C SER A 28 -23.77 -9.97 -15.17
N SER A 29 -22.60 -10.59 -15.19
CA SER A 29 -21.92 -10.98 -16.44
C SER A 29 -22.74 -11.99 -17.25
N ILE A 30 -23.25 -13.02 -16.59
CA ILE A 30 -24.09 -14.05 -17.22
C ILE A 30 -25.41 -13.46 -17.68
N LYS A 31 -26.04 -12.59 -16.87
CA LYS A 31 -27.24 -11.84 -17.25
C LYS A 31 -27.03 -11.02 -18.51
N LEU A 32 -25.96 -10.21 -18.53
CA LEU A 32 -25.63 -9.35 -19.66
C LEU A 32 -25.45 -10.17 -20.95
N TRP A 33 -24.75 -11.30 -20.86
CA TRP A 33 -24.58 -12.20 -22.00
C TRP A 33 -25.90 -12.79 -22.52
N ILE A 34 -26.79 -13.24 -21.62
CA ILE A 34 -28.12 -13.76 -21.99
C ILE A 34 -28.97 -12.67 -22.65
N GLU A 35 -29.00 -11.47 -22.08
CA GLU A 35 -29.80 -10.36 -22.60
C GLU A 35 -29.28 -9.87 -23.95
N ALA A 36 -27.96 -9.74 -24.10
CA ALA A 36 -27.33 -9.38 -25.36
C ALA A 36 -27.63 -10.40 -26.48
N ALA A 37 -27.69 -11.70 -26.14
CA ALA A 37 -28.04 -12.75 -27.09
C ALA A 37 -29.54 -12.81 -27.46
N ARG A 38 -30.43 -12.34 -26.58
CA ARG A 38 -31.89 -12.33 -26.82
C ARG A 38 -32.39 -11.11 -27.55
N SER A 39 -31.73 -9.98 -27.36
CA SER A 39 -32.04 -8.72 -28.02
C SER A 39 -30.72 -8.05 -28.34
N PRO A 40 -30.25 -8.05 -29.61
CA PRO A 40 -29.04 -7.36 -29.96
C PRO A 40 -29.26 -5.87 -29.71
N VAL A 41 -28.65 -5.37 -28.64
CA VAL A 41 -28.70 -3.95 -28.30
C VAL A 41 -28.04 -3.21 -29.44
N LYS A 42 -28.83 -2.43 -30.19
CA LYS A 42 -28.38 -1.72 -31.40
C LYS A 42 -27.19 -0.81 -31.09
N GLN A 43 -26.05 -1.08 -31.76
CA GLN A 43 -24.96 -0.25 -32.31
C GLN A 43 -24.56 1.14 -31.74
N ASN A 44 -25.31 1.77 -30.85
CA ASN A 44 -24.99 3.10 -30.31
C ASN A 44 -24.21 3.05 -28.98
N LEU A 45 -24.19 1.91 -28.26
CA LEU A 45 -23.53 1.81 -26.96
C LEU A 45 -22.00 1.96 -27.02
N ALA A 46 -21.32 1.29 -27.96
CA ALA A 46 -19.87 1.45 -28.17
C ALA A 46 -19.48 2.84 -28.69
N LYS A 47 -20.43 3.61 -29.24
CA LYS A 47 -20.19 5.02 -29.62
C LYS A 47 -20.37 5.98 -28.43
N MET A 48 -20.89 5.50 -27.30
CA MET A 48 -21.40 6.33 -26.20
C MET A 48 -20.70 6.07 -24.86
N VAL A 49 -20.21 4.84 -24.64
CA VAL A 49 -19.39 4.45 -23.50
C VAL A 49 -18.03 4.01 -24.03
N SER A 50 -16.97 4.74 -23.71
CA SER A 50 -15.60 4.45 -24.18
C SER A 50 -14.71 4.03 -23.02
N ALA A 51 -14.26 2.78 -23.05
CA ALA A 51 -13.24 2.26 -22.14
C ALA A 51 -11.93 3.06 -22.30
N GLU A 52 -11.60 3.51 -23.51
CA GLU A 52 -10.41 4.32 -23.81
C GLU A 52 -10.47 5.67 -23.10
N SER A 53 -11.64 6.31 -23.07
CA SER A 53 -11.81 7.60 -22.39
C SER A 53 -11.50 7.49 -20.90
N LEU A 54 -12.03 6.44 -20.26
CA LEU A 54 -11.75 6.12 -18.86
C LEU A 54 -10.28 5.82 -18.67
N PHE A 55 -9.70 4.93 -19.48
CA PHE A 55 -8.31 4.54 -19.38
C PHE A 55 -7.36 5.74 -19.50
N SER A 56 -7.66 6.67 -20.41
CA SER A 56 -6.95 7.94 -20.55
C SER A 56 -7.08 8.82 -19.29
N ASP A 57 -8.29 8.98 -18.76
CA ASP A 57 -8.51 9.77 -17.53
C ASP A 57 -7.76 9.16 -16.34
N LEU A 58 -7.80 7.84 -16.18
CA LEU A 58 -7.06 7.13 -15.13
C LEU A 58 -5.55 7.23 -15.33
N HIS A 59 -5.06 7.19 -16.57
CA HIS A 59 -3.64 7.39 -16.85
C HIS A 59 -3.14 8.77 -16.44
N LYS A 60 -3.93 9.82 -16.69
CA LYS A 60 -3.62 11.19 -16.26
C LYS A 60 -3.58 11.30 -14.74
N ILE A 61 -4.54 10.66 -14.05
CA ILE A 61 -4.59 10.62 -12.59
C ILE A 61 -3.37 9.87 -12.03
N GLU A 62 -2.98 8.74 -12.62
CA GLU A 62 -1.77 7.98 -12.26
C GLU A 62 -0.50 8.81 -12.48
N THR A 63 -0.43 9.58 -13.58
CA THR A 63 0.70 10.46 -13.88
C THR A 63 0.83 11.56 -12.83
N ALA A 64 -0.27 12.23 -12.47
CA ALA A 64 -0.28 13.23 -11.41
C ALA A 64 0.12 12.62 -10.05
N TRP A 65 -0.33 11.40 -9.75
CA TRP A 65 0.06 10.70 -8.52
C TRP A 65 1.55 10.35 -8.48
N ARG A 66 2.12 9.89 -9.60
CA ARG A 66 3.56 9.67 -9.74
C ARG A 66 4.34 10.94 -9.40
N GLU A 67 3.95 12.09 -9.94
CA GLU A 67 4.60 13.37 -9.65
C GLU A 67 4.54 13.73 -8.16
N VAL A 68 3.40 13.47 -7.50
CA VAL A 68 3.27 13.68 -6.04
C VAL A 68 4.25 12.80 -5.26
N ILE A 69 4.32 11.50 -5.57
CA ILE A 69 5.26 10.58 -4.91
C ILE A 69 6.70 11.02 -5.14
N GLU A 70 7.08 11.24 -6.40
CA GLU A 70 8.45 11.57 -6.78
C GLU A 70 8.90 12.87 -6.11
N LYS A 71 8.04 13.89 -6.08
CA LYS A 71 8.30 15.15 -5.40
C LYS A 71 8.43 14.97 -3.89
N ALA A 72 7.52 14.22 -3.26
CA ALA A 72 7.53 14.00 -1.82
C ALA A 72 8.79 13.23 -1.39
N PHE A 73 9.17 12.19 -2.14
CA PHE A 73 10.36 11.39 -1.88
C PHE A 73 11.64 12.21 -2.12
N ALA A 74 11.69 12.95 -3.22
CA ALA A 74 12.82 13.83 -3.52
C ALA A 74 13.04 14.87 -2.42
N GLY A 75 11.97 15.44 -1.84
CA GLY A 75 12.07 16.40 -0.74
C GLY A 75 12.78 15.86 0.49
N VAL A 76 12.45 14.63 0.92
CA VAL A 76 13.13 13.98 2.05
C VAL A 76 14.59 13.70 1.72
N LEU A 77 14.87 13.20 0.51
CA LEU A 77 16.22 12.85 0.09
C LEU A 77 17.12 14.08 -0.07
N SER A 78 16.61 15.16 -0.67
CA SER A 78 17.38 16.40 -0.83
C SER A 78 17.70 17.03 0.51
N ASN A 79 16.75 17.03 1.45
CA ASN A 79 16.96 17.60 2.78
C ASN A 79 17.92 16.74 3.62
N TYR A 80 17.85 15.42 3.49
CA TYR A 80 18.85 14.53 4.07
C TYR A 80 20.25 14.86 3.54
N ASP A 81 20.42 14.93 2.23
CA ASP A 81 21.73 15.14 1.61
C ASP A 81 22.31 16.51 2.00
N GLY A 82 21.49 17.56 1.96
CA GLY A 82 21.87 18.91 2.34
C GLY A 82 22.26 19.07 3.82
N LYS A 83 21.67 18.27 4.72
CA LYS A 83 21.94 18.34 6.17
C LYS A 83 22.82 17.19 6.68
N LYS A 84 23.36 16.36 5.78
CA LYS A 84 24.13 15.17 6.12
C LYS A 84 25.33 15.46 7.03
N GLN A 85 26.05 16.54 6.77
CA GLN A 85 27.21 16.92 7.58
C GLN A 85 26.82 17.32 9.01
N GLU A 86 25.66 17.93 9.19
CA GLU A 86 25.11 18.24 10.52
C GLU A 86 24.74 16.96 11.28
N ILE A 87 24.10 16.01 10.58
CA ILE A 87 23.76 14.69 11.13
C ILE A 87 25.02 13.96 11.62
N ILE A 88 26.06 13.90 10.77
CA ILE A 88 27.34 13.26 11.12
C ILE A 88 27.98 13.94 12.34
N LYS A 89 28.00 15.28 12.40
CA LYS A 89 28.53 16.03 13.55
C LYS A 89 27.78 15.69 14.84
N GLY A 90 26.45 15.62 14.79
CA GLY A 90 25.63 15.21 15.93
C GLY A 90 25.92 13.79 16.42
N ALA A 91 26.14 12.86 15.48
CA ALA A 91 26.53 11.50 15.81
C ALA A 91 27.94 11.41 16.40
N ILE A 92 28.91 12.19 15.90
CA ILE A 92 30.26 12.31 16.48
C ILE A 92 30.16 12.79 17.93
N ALA A 93 29.42 13.88 18.19
CA ALA A 93 29.22 14.40 19.54
C ALA A 93 28.58 13.35 20.48
N THR A 94 27.71 12.51 19.94
CA THR A 94 27.12 11.37 20.66
C THR A 94 28.18 10.33 21.03
N CYS A 95 29.05 9.95 20.08
CA CYS A 95 30.18 9.05 20.35
C CYS A 95 31.17 9.62 21.37
N GLU A 96 31.47 10.92 21.31
CA GLU A 96 32.33 11.59 22.30
C GLU A 96 31.73 11.55 23.71
N CYS A 97 30.41 11.71 23.84
CA CYS A 97 29.71 11.55 25.11
C CYS A 97 29.87 10.12 25.66
N TRP A 98 29.80 9.10 24.82
CA TRP A 98 30.08 7.72 25.23
C TRP A 98 31.55 7.53 25.64
N GLY A 99 32.48 8.23 24.98
CA GLY A 99 33.89 8.26 25.31
C GLY A 99 34.20 8.74 26.73
N LYS A 100 33.32 9.54 27.34
CA LYS A 100 33.45 10.00 28.73
C LYS A 100 33.01 8.96 29.76
N MET A 101 32.34 7.88 29.35
CA MET A 101 31.88 6.83 30.26
C MET A 101 33.03 6.00 30.83
N HIS A 102 32.87 5.53 32.07
CA HIS A 102 33.79 4.57 32.66
C HIS A 102 33.90 3.30 31.78
N HIS A 103 35.11 2.75 31.66
CA HIS A 103 35.43 1.67 30.74
C HIS A 103 34.57 0.41 30.93
N SER A 104 34.19 0.10 32.18
CA SER A 104 33.32 -1.05 32.50
C SER A 104 31.92 -0.88 31.91
N SER A 105 31.31 0.30 32.07
CA SER A 105 29.99 0.63 31.48
C SER A 105 30.07 0.59 29.96
N HIS A 106 31.07 1.23 29.37
CA HIS A 106 31.25 1.25 27.90
C HIS A 106 31.35 -0.17 27.32
N ARG A 107 32.13 -1.07 27.94
CA ARG A 107 32.22 -2.48 27.50
C ARG A 107 30.91 -3.24 27.72
N ALA A 108 30.14 -2.94 28.76
CA ALA A 108 28.85 -3.57 29.01
C ALA A 108 27.84 -3.26 27.89
N PHE A 109 27.76 -1.99 27.45
CA PHE A 109 26.92 -1.60 26.30
C PHE A 109 27.35 -2.29 25.00
N ILE A 110 28.66 -2.37 24.72
CA ILE A 110 29.19 -3.11 23.56
C ILE A 110 28.73 -4.57 23.56
N ARG A 111 28.86 -5.27 24.69
CA ARG A 111 28.44 -6.69 24.82
C ARG A 111 26.94 -6.90 24.70
N LYS A 112 26.15 -5.82 24.79
CA LYS A 112 24.70 -5.82 24.69
C LYS A 112 24.21 -5.06 23.45
N ASN A 113 25.04 -5.04 22.39
CA ASN A 113 24.71 -4.47 21.08
C ASN A 113 24.22 -3.01 21.16
N GLY A 114 24.79 -2.22 22.06
CA GLY A 114 24.46 -0.81 22.25
C GLY A 114 23.19 -0.54 23.09
N THR A 115 22.42 -1.56 23.47
CA THR A 115 21.19 -1.37 24.26
C THR A 115 21.32 -2.05 25.61
N HIS A 116 21.52 -1.26 26.66
CA HIS A 116 21.73 -1.80 28.00
C HIS A 116 21.36 -0.81 29.11
N GLN A 117 21.48 -1.26 30.35
CA GLN A 117 21.33 -0.45 31.54
C GLN A 117 22.44 -0.80 32.53
N THR A 118 23.15 0.20 33.02
CA THR A 118 24.06 0.05 34.17
C THR A 118 23.61 0.95 35.31
N MET A 119 24.03 0.66 36.54
CA MET A 119 23.68 1.47 37.71
C MET A 119 24.17 2.92 37.59
N THR A 120 25.31 3.15 36.94
CA THR A 120 25.94 4.48 36.84
C THR A 120 25.50 5.28 35.63
N VAL A 121 25.15 4.62 34.52
CA VAL A 121 24.80 5.29 33.25
C VAL A 121 23.29 5.29 32.99
N GLY A 122 22.53 4.44 33.68
CA GLY A 122 21.10 4.25 33.42
C GLY A 122 20.84 3.48 32.13
N LYS A 123 19.57 3.41 31.74
CA LYS A 123 19.12 2.71 30.52
C LYS A 123 19.38 3.59 29.31
N ARG A 124 20.10 3.06 28.32
CA ARG A 124 20.43 3.75 27.06
C ARG A 124 20.30 2.82 25.86
N ASN A 125 20.07 3.42 24.70
CA ASN A 125 20.07 2.74 23.40
C ASN A 125 20.97 3.53 22.45
N TRP A 126 22.21 3.09 22.31
CA TRP A 126 23.22 3.73 21.49
C TRP A 126 22.82 3.82 20.01
N ASN A 127 22.08 2.83 19.50
CA ASN A 127 21.64 2.84 18.10
C ASN A 127 20.59 3.93 17.85
N ARG A 128 19.69 4.15 18.82
CA ARG A 128 18.72 5.26 18.77
C ARG A 128 19.45 6.60 18.91
N GLU A 129 20.36 6.69 19.86
CA GLU A 129 21.11 7.93 20.13
C GLU A 129 21.93 8.40 18.92
N LEU A 130 22.53 7.48 18.15
CA LEU A 130 23.21 7.84 16.89
C LEU A 130 22.27 8.46 15.86
N ASN A 131 21.03 8.00 15.81
CA ASN A 131 20.02 8.50 14.89
C ASN A 131 19.30 9.76 15.39
N GLU A 132 19.46 10.15 16.66
CA GLU A 132 18.65 11.20 17.27
C GLU A 132 18.75 12.53 16.53
N HIS A 133 19.96 12.93 16.12
CA HIS A 133 20.15 14.15 15.34
C HIS A 133 19.50 14.06 13.95
N ALA A 134 19.63 12.92 13.26
CA ALA A 134 18.93 12.70 11.99
C ALA A 134 17.41 12.79 12.17
N ASN A 135 16.89 12.22 13.25
CA ASN A 135 15.46 12.24 13.56
C ASN A 135 14.95 13.67 13.80
N ILE A 136 15.68 14.48 14.55
CA ILE A 136 15.33 15.89 14.81
C ILE A 136 15.34 16.67 13.50
N VAL A 137 16.44 16.55 12.76
CA VAL A 137 16.69 17.31 11.53
C VAL A 137 15.68 17.00 10.42
N LEU A 138 15.20 15.75 10.37
CA LEU A 138 14.27 15.25 9.35
C LEU A 138 12.83 15.13 9.84
N ALA A 139 12.52 15.52 11.09
CA ALA A 139 11.20 15.33 11.67
C ALA A 139 10.09 15.96 10.80
N HIS A 140 10.31 17.22 10.39
CA HIS A 140 9.40 17.93 9.51
C HIS A 140 9.28 17.28 8.13
N ASP A 141 10.39 16.80 7.57
CA ASP A 141 10.42 16.16 6.25
C ASP A 141 9.59 14.87 6.24
N TRP A 142 9.70 14.08 7.31
CA TRP A 142 8.90 12.88 7.48
C TRP A 142 7.42 13.16 7.75
N MET A 143 7.07 14.28 8.38
CA MET A 143 5.68 14.69 8.57
C MET A 143 5.07 15.20 7.26
N SER A 144 5.82 16.05 6.54
CA SER A 144 5.40 16.57 5.25
C SER A 144 5.24 15.45 4.22
N LEU A 145 6.08 14.41 4.27
CA LEU A 145 5.91 13.23 3.45
C LEU A 145 4.57 12.52 3.74
N ASP A 146 4.25 12.26 5.01
CA ASP A 146 3.00 11.59 5.39
C ASP A 146 1.78 12.40 4.92
N GLU A 147 1.80 13.73 5.08
CA GLU A 147 0.72 14.63 4.66
C GLU A 147 0.54 14.67 3.14
N GLN A 148 1.65 14.79 2.38
CA GLN A 148 1.61 14.78 0.91
C GLN A 148 1.09 13.46 0.36
N VAL A 149 1.54 12.34 0.94
CA VAL A 149 1.06 11.00 0.57
C VAL A 149 -0.43 10.87 0.88
N ALA A 150 -0.86 11.16 2.10
CA ALA A 150 -2.27 11.03 2.49
C ALA A 150 -3.19 11.89 1.62
N THR A 151 -2.79 13.14 1.36
CA THR A 151 -3.56 14.07 0.50
C THR A 151 -3.61 13.57 -0.94
N GLY A 152 -2.48 13.09 -1.47
CA GLY A 152 -2.42 12.57 -2.83
C GLY A 152 -3.24 11.30 -3.02
N ILE A 153 -3.26 10.38 -2.04
CA ILE A 153 -4.13 9.20 -2.04
C ILE A 153 -5.60 9.62 -2.07
N GLN A 154 -6.02 10.53 -1.20
CA GLN A 154 -7.40 11.03 -1.18
C GLN A 154 -7.80 11.69 -2.51
N CYS A 155 -6.89 12.48 -3.09
CA CYS A 155 -7.10 13.11 -4.39
C CYS A 155 -7.24 12.08 -5.50
N TYR A 156 -6.34 11.09 -5.54
CA TYR A 156 -6.36 9.98 -6.49
C TYR A 156 -7.70 9.24 -6.41
N MET A 157 -8.10 8.77 -5.22
CA MET A 157 -9.34 8.01 -5.01
C MET A 157 -10.58 8.80 -5.43
N LYS A 158 -10.62 10.10 -5.10
CA LYS A 158 -11.72 10.99 -5.48
C LYS A 158 -11.83 11.17 -7.00
N LEU A 159 -10.71 11.43 -7.68
CA LEU A 159 -10.68 11.63 -9.14
C LEU A 159 -10.95 10.32 -9.90
N ALA A 160 -10.43 9.22 -9.38
CA ALA A 160 -10.70 7.86 -9.84
C ALA A 160 -12.21 7.57 -9.81
N LYS A 161 -12.85 7.71 -8.64
CA LYS A 161 -14.30 7.52 -8.46
C LYS A 161 -15.10 8.41 -9.43
N LYS A 162 -14.76 9.71 -9.50
CA LYS A 162 -15.40 10.66 -10.41
C LYS A 162 -15.30 10.24 -11.89
N SER A 163 -14.20 9.61 -12.29
CA SER A 163 -14.01 9.15 -13.68
C SER A 163 -14.93 7.97 -14.00
N MET A 164 -15.09 7.02 -13.06
CA MET A 164 -16.07 5.94 -13.19
C MET A 164 -17.51 6.46 -13.16
N ASP A 165 -17.83 7.40 -12.27
CA ASP A 165 -19.17 7.99 -12.17
C ASP A 165 -19.60 8.65 -13.49
N LYS A 166 -18.68 9.32 -14.20
CA LYS A 166 -18.96 9.89 -15.53
C LYS A 166 -19.33 8.82 -16.54
N ILE A 167 -18.63 7.69 -16.54
CA ILE A 167 -18.90 6.59 -17.48
C ILE A 167 -20.26 5.94 -17.16
N ILE A 168 -20.55 5.72 -15.88
CA ILE A 168 -21.83 5.19 -15.42
C ILE A 168 -22.97 6.15 -15.78
N ALA A 169 -22.79 7.46 -15.57
CA ALA A 169 -23.76 8.47 -15.97
C ALA A 169 -23.98 8.47 -17.48
N SER A 170 -22.92 8.40 -18.29
CA SER A 170 -23.03 8.28 -19.76
C SER A 170 -23.84 7.04 -20.15
N ALA A 171 -23.60 5.89 -19.52
CA ALA A 171 -24.36 4.67 -19.77
C ALA A 171 -25.86 4.85 -19.43
N ILE A 172 -26.19 5.54 -18.34
CA ILE A 172 -27.58 5.83 -17.96
C ILE A 172 -28.24 6.79 -18.95
N ASP A 173 -27.58 7.90 -19.28
CA ASP A 173 -28.10 8.94 -20.18
C ASP A 173 -28.35 8.39 -21.60
N THR A 174 -27.62 7.35 -21.96
CA THR A 174 -27.70 6.68 -23.27
C THR A 174 -28.65 5.48 -23.26
N MET A 175 -29.41 5.32 -22.18
CA MET A 175 -30.40 4.25 -22.00
C MET A 175 -29.79 2.86 -22.15
N ALA A 176 -28.56 2.67 -21.68
CA ALA A 176 -27.95 1.35 -21.66
C ALA A 176 -28.79 0.36 -20.83
N PRO A 177 -28.74 -0.94 -21.14
CA PRO A 177 -29.42 -1.96 -20.35
C PRO A 177 -29.09 -1.83 -18.87
N HIS A 178 -30.09 -2.02 -18.00
CA HIS A 178 -29.93 -1.92 -16.56
C HIS A 178 -28.82 -2.86 -16.05
N GLU A 179 -28.74 -4.06 -16.63
CA GLU A 179 -27.72 -5.07 -16.33
C GLU A 179 -26.31 -4.57 -16.61
N PHE A 180 -26.12 -3.77 -17.66
CA PHE A 180 -24.83 -3.16 -17.98
C PHE A 180 -24.47 -2.09 -16.95
N VAL A 181 -25.42 -1.21 -16.60
CA VAL A 181 -25.20 -0.17 -15.58
C VAL A 181 -24.86 -0.80 -14.21
N ASP A 182 -25.59 -1.84 -13.81
CA ASP A 182 -25.30 -2.61 -12.58
C ASP A 182 -23.90 -3.22 -12.61
N LYS A 183 -23.49 -3.76 -13.77
CA LYS A 183 -22.17 -4.34 -13.94
C LYS A 183 -21.07 -3.29 -13.82
N MET A 184 -21.25 -2.11 -14.42
CA MET A 184 -20.31 -0.97 -14.29
C MET A 184 -20.18 -0.49 -12.84
N ARG A 185 -21.27 -0.45 -12.08
CA ARG A 185 -21.24 -0.18 -10.62
C ARG A 185 -20.50 -1.27 -9.87
N GLY A 186 -20.70 -2.54 -10.23
CA GLY A 186 -19.97 -3.67 -9.66
C GLY A 186 -18.45 -3.54 -9.90
N HIS A 187 -18.05 -3.17 -11.11
CA HIS A 187 -16.66 -2.91 -11.46
C HIS A 187 -16.08 -1.73 -10.69
N GLN A 188 -16.82 -0.63 -10.52
CA GLN A 188 -16.39 0.50 -9.69
C GLN A 188 -16.12 0.09 -8.24
N THR A 189 -17.05 -0.66 -7.62
CA THR A 189 -16.89 -1.15 -6.25
C THR A 189 -15.67 -2.07 -6.13
N LYS A 190 -15.48 -2.98 -7.09
CA LYS A 190 -14.32 -3.88 -7.11
C LYS A 190 -13.00 -3.11 -7.23
N TRP A 191 -12.96 -2.19 -8.17
CA TRP A 191 -11.80 -1.36 -8.42
C TRP A 191 -11.43 -0.49 -7.21
N HIS A 192 -12.42 0.12 -6.56
CA HIS A 192 -12.20 0.90 -5.33
C HIS A 192 -11.60 0.03 -4.21
N PHE A 193 -12.11 -1.18 -4.02
CA PHE A 193 -11.60 -2.13 -3.03
C PHE A 193 -10.15 -2.54 -3.31
N GLU A 194 -9.81 -2.84 -4.57
CA GLU A 194 -8.43 -3.16 -4.96
C GLU A 194 -7.48 -1.99 -4.73
N LEU A 195 -7.89 -0.76 -5.08
CA LEU A 195 -7.11 0.44 -4.82
C LEU A 195 -6.89 0.67 -3.32
N ASP A 196 -7.94 0.54 -2.50
CA ASP A 196 -7.83 0.69 -1.04
C ASP A 196 -6.80 -0.29 -0.44
N ILE A 197 -6.76 -1.53 -0.93
CA ILE A 197 -5.76 -2.51 -0.52
C ILE A 197 -4.35 -2.02 -0.91
N ARG A 198 -4.15 -1.60 -2.17
CA ARG A 198 -2.82 -1.19 -2.65
C ARG A 198 -2.31 0.07 -1.99
N PHE A 199 -3.17 1.05 -1.72
CA PHE A 199 -2.79 2.24 -0.97
C PHE A 199 -2.47 1.91 0.49
N GLY A 200 -3.27 1.05 1.14
CA GLY A 200 -2.97 0.61 2.50
C GLY A 200 -1.66 -0.20 2.60
N GLU A 201 -1.31 -0.99 1.59
CA GLU A 201 -0.01 -1.66 1.49
C GLU A 201 1.14 -0.66 1.31
N PHE A 202 0.96 0.34 0.45
CA PHE A 202 1.93 1.40 0.22
C PHE A 202 2.23 2.19 1.50
N GLU A 203 1.20 2.67 2.20
CA GLU A 203 1.35 3.41 3.46
C GLU A 203 2.05 2.57 4.54
N ARG A 204 1.71 1.28 4.64
CA ARG A 204 2.34 0.36 5.60
C ARG A 204 3.83 0.18 5.31
N ASN A 205 4.19 0.00 4.04
CA ASN A 205 5.58 -0.19 3.62
C ASN A 205 6.40 1.10 3.75
N LEU A 206 5.77 2.24 3.48
CA LEU A 206 6.35 3.55 3.74
C LEU A 206 6.63 3.74 5.24
N GLY A 207 5.64 3.45 6.09
CA GLY A 207 5.77 3.50 7.54
C GLY A 207 6.85 2.56 8.08
N ALA A 208 7.02 1.38 7.49
CA ALA A 208 8.11 0.46 7.82
C ALA A 208 9.49 1.05 7.43
N THR A 209 9.60 1.67 6.25
CA THR A 209 10.83 2.33 5.81
C THR A 209 11.22 3.46 6.76
N LYS A 210 10.26 4.33 7.11
CA LYS A 210 10.44 5.42 8.08
C LYS A 210 10.84 4.90 9.46
N ARG A 211 10.15 3.88 9.97
CA ARG A 211 10.46 3.26 11.26
C ARG A 211 11.88 2.72 11.29
N ASN A 212 12.29 1.93 10.29
CA ASN A 212 13.62 1.33 10.25
C ASN A 212 14.74 2.37 10.05
N ALA A 213 14.43 3.51 9.43
CA ALA A 213 15.34 4.64 9.28
C ALA A 213 15.55 5.45 10.57
N THR A 214 14.52 5.51 11.43
CA THR A 214 14.48 6.44 12.58
C THR A 214 14.60 5.75 13.94
N SER A 215 14.24 4.47 14.04
CA SER A 215 14.31 3.73 15.30
C SER A 215 15.75 3.32 15.64
N GLY A 216 15.94 2.83 16.86
CA GLY A 216 17.17 2.16 17.30
C GLY A 216 16.91 0.73 17.76
N ASP A 217 15.77 0.16 17.37
CA ASP A 217 15.44 -1.23 17.67
C ASP A 217 16.21 -2.20 16.76
N GLU A 218 16.00 -3.49 16.95
CA GLU A 218 16.71 -4.54 16.22
C GLU A 218 16.51 -4.52 14.70
N ALA A 219 15.36 -4.00 14.25
CA ALA A 219 14.99 -3.88 12.84
C ALA A 219 15.53 -2.60 12.19
N SER A 220 16.01 -1.65 12.98
CA SER A 220 16.62 -0.42 12.46
C SER A 220 17.87 -0.68 11.62
N TYR A 221 18.08 0.17 10.62
CA TYR A 221 19.27 0.08 9.76
C TYR A 221 20.55 0.32 10.56
N VAL A 222 20.56 1.32 11.45
CA VAL A 222 21.72 1.64 12.29
C VAL A 222 22.04 0.50 13.26
N ALA A 223 21.06 -0.08 13.96
CA ALA A 223 21.35 -1.22 14.84
C ALA A 223 21.91 -2.41 14.06
N THR A 224 21.41 -2.65 12.84
CA THR A 224 21.90 -3.73 11.98
C THR A 224 23.37 -3.53 11.60
N TRP A 225 23.76 -2.32 11.20
CA TRP A 225 25.14 -2.03 10.82
C TRP A 225 26.10 -1.94 12.00
N MET A 226 25.65 -1.38 13.12
CA MET A 226 26.44 -1.29 14.36
C MET A 226 26.68 -2.65 15.01
N ARG A 227 25.81 -3.65 14.77
CA ARG A 227 25.92 -4.99 15.38
C ARG A 227 27.28 -5.66 15.12
N ASN A 228 27.82 -5.52 13.91
CA ASN A 228 29.12 -6.11 13.58
C ASN A 228 30.26 -5.37 14.33
N VAL A 229 30.20 -4.04 14.39
CA VAL A 229 31.16 -3.21 15.13
C VAL A 229 31.17 -3.57 16.61
N TYR A 230 29.99 -3.74 17.22
CA TYR A 230 29.89 -4.15 18.62
C TYR A 230 30.47 -5.54 18.85
N ARG A 231 30.22 -6.49 17.93
CA ARG A 231 30.75 -7.86 18.03
C ARG A 231 32.28 -7.87 17.99
N GLU A 232 32.88 -7.16 17.04
CA GLU A 232 34.33 -7.02 16.93
C GLU A 232 34.92 -6.38 18.20
N CYS A 233 34.33 -5.29 18.69
CA CYS A 233 34.74 -4.65 19.92
C CYS A 233 34.57 -5.53 21.17
N ALA A 234 33.57 -6.41 21.20
CA ALA A 234 33.34 -7.34 22.30
C ALA A 234 34.39 -8.45 22.36
N GLN A 235 34.93 -8.84 21.20
CA GLN A 235 35.99 -9.83 21.01
C GLN A 235 37.40 -9.22 21.12
N ASP A 236 37.54 -7.91 21.39
CA ASP A 236 38.84 -7.26 21.54
C ASP A 236 39.35 -7.42 23.00
N HIS A 237 40.66 -7.61 23.17
CA HIS A 237 41.31 -7.92 24.45
C HIS A 237 42.66 -7.20 24.61
N GLY A 238 43.18 -7.17 25.83
CA GLY A 238 44.50 -6.62 26.15
C GLY A 238 44.51 -5.13 26.44
N ASP A 239 45.72 -4.59 26.62
CA ASP A 239 45.92 -3.20 27.02
C ASP A 239 45.43 -2.22 25.95
N GLY A 240 44.84 -1.12 26.39
CA GLY A 240 44.31 -0.08 25.49
C GLY A 240 43.00 -0.45 24.77
N VAL A 241 42.37 -1.60 25.07
CA VAL A 241 41.14 -2.05 24.40
C VAL A 241 40.01 -1.02 24.40
N THR A 242 39.85 -0.27 25.49
CA THR A 242 38.80 0.77 25.58
C THR A 242 39.04 1.89 24.58
N ALA A 243 40.30 2.33 24.42
CA ALA A 243 40.66 3.37 23.45
C ALA A 243 40.47 2.87 22.01
N ARG A 244 40.88 1.63 21.71
CA ARG A 244 40.65 1.01 20.40
C ARG A 244 39.17 0.86 20.07
N ASN A 245 38.35 0.41 21.02
CA ASN A 245 36.91 0.24 20.80
C ASN A 245 36.21 1.59 20.55
N ARG A 246 36.58 2.64 21.28
CA ARG A 246 36.05 4.00 21.05
C ARG A 246 36.43 4.51 19.66
N LYS A 247 37.69 4.34 19.28
CA LYS A 247 38.20 4.69 17.96
C LYS A 247 37.45 3.95 16.85
N ARG A 248 37.30 2.62 16.96
CA ARG A 248 36.60 1.79 15.97
C ARG A 248 35.13 2.18 15.79
N ILE A 249 34.43 2.48 16.89
CA ILE A 249 33.04 2.96 16.84
C ILE A 249 32.98 4.32 16.13
N LEU A 250 33.85 5.27 16.52
CA LEU A 250 33.89 6.59 15.93
C LEU A 250 34.20 6.53 14.43
N GLU A 251 35.24 5.79 14.03
CA GLU A 251 35.61 5.57 12.63
C GLU A 251 34.45 4.99 11.83
N HIS A 252 33.73 3.99 12.36
CA HIS A 252 32.58 3.44 11.65
C HIS A 252 31.46 4.47 11.42
N VAL A 253 31.22 5.34 12.41
CA VAL A 253 30.21 6.40 12.34
C VAL A 253 30.62 7.47 11.34
N THR A 254 31.90 7.83 11.28
CA THR A 254 32.44 8.85 10.36
C THR A 254 32.60 8.34 8.93
N ASP A 255 32.96 7.08 8.75
CA ASP A 255 33.39 6.51 7.45
C ASP A 255 32.21 6.00 6.61
N GLY A 256 31.04 6.62 6.76
CA GLY A 256 29.91 6.43 5.84
C GLY A 256 28.73 5.63 6.39
N LEU A 257 28.55 5.51 7.70
CA LEU A 257 27.31 4.99 8.29
C LEU A 257 26.07 5.74 7.74
N PHE A 258 26.14 7.07 7.73
CA PHE A 258 25.03 7.91 7.26
C PHE A 258 24.89 7.95 5.74
N ASP A 259 25.97 7.76 4.97
CA ASP A 259 25.86 7.53 3.52
C ASP A 259 25.22 6.19 3.19
N LYS A 260 25.48 5.16 4.01
CA LYS A 260 24.76 3.87 3.91
C LYS A 260 23.28 4.05 4.27
N LEU A 261 22.97 4.82 5.32
CA LEU A 261 21.61 5.15 5.72
C LEU A 261 20.84 5.85 4.60
N PHE A 262 21.42 6.92 4.05
CA PHE A 262 20.87 7.65 2.91
C PHE A 262 20.56 6.73 1.72
N ARG A 263 21.56 5.96 1.28
CA ARG A 263 21.41 5.03 0.15
C ARG A 263 20.32 3.99 0.40
N ARG A 264 20.21 3.48 1.62
CA ARG A 264 19.19 2.51 2.00
C ARG A 264 17.78 3.11 1.97
N ILE A 265 17.61 4.32 2.53
CA ILE A 265 16.35 5.06 2.47
C ILE A 265 15.96 5.30 1.01
N LYS A 266 16.87 5.86 0.20
CA LYS A 266 16.65 6.10 -1.23
C LYS A 266 16.22 4.83 -1.97
N THR A 267 16.99 3.75 -1.83
CA THR A 267 16.69 2.48 -2.51
C THR A 267 15.30 1.95 -2.15
N ASN A 268 14.93 2.02 -0.87
CA ASN A 268 13.64 1.53 -0.42
C ASN A 268 12.48 2.42 -0.91
N LEU A 269 12.65 3.74 -0.93
CA LEU A 269 11.66 4.67 -1.48
C LEU A 269 11.50 4.47 -2.99
N ASP A 270 12.59 4.39 -3.75
CA ASP A 270 12.57 4.15 -5.19
C ASP A 270 11.88 2.81 -5.52
N GLN A 271 12.23 1.75 -4.80
CA GLN A 271 11.61 0.44 -4.97
C GLN A 271 10.11 0.46 -4.61
N LEU A 272 9.75 1.15 -3.53
CA LEU A 272 8.36 1.28 -3.10
C LEU A 272 7.52 2.03 -4.14
N ALA A 273 8.03 3.15 -4.68
CA ALA A 273 7.37 3.89 -5.75
C ALA A 273 7.16 3.01 -6.98
N LEU A 274 8.21 2.34 -7.45
CA LEU A 274 8.15 1.47 -8.62
C LEU A 274 7.12 0.35 -8.47
N GLN A 275 7.18 -0.38 -7.34
CA GLN A 275 6.25 -1.48 -7.07
C GLN A 275 4.81 -0.99 -6.98
N HIS A 276 4.57 0.12 -6.29
CA HIS A 276 3.24 0.68 -6.11
C HIS A 276 2.65 1.19 -7.42
N LEU A 277 3.40 1.97 -8.20
CA LEU A 277 2.93 2.52 -9.47
C LEU A 277 2.64 1.41 -10.49
N ASN A 278 3.47 0.36 -10.53
CA ASN A 278 3.19 -0.83 -11.35
C ASN A 278 1.90 -1.53 -10.89
N SER A 279 1.66 -1.63 -9.58
CA SER A 279 0.42 -2.25 -9.07
C SER A 279 -0.83 -1.46 -9.44
N ILE A 280 -0.76 -0.12 -9.42
CA ILE A 280 -1.84 0.76 -9.86
C ILE A 280 -2.08 0.61 -11.37
N ALA A 281 -1.01 0.57 -12.16
CA ALA A 281 -1.11 0.37 -13.60
C ALA A 281 -1.79 -0.97 -13.94
N THR A 282 -1.46 -2.05 -13.23
CA THR A 282 -2.13 -3.36 -13.39
C THR A 282 -3.63 -3.27 -13.09
N ILE A 283 -4.00 -2.57 -12.01
CA ILE A 283 -5.41 -2.35 -11.66
C ILE A 283 -6.13 -1.54 -12.75
N ARG A 284 -5.48 -0.49 -13.29
CA ARG A 284 -6.02 0.32 -14.39
C ARG A 284 -6.25 -0.51 -15.66
N TRP A 285 -5.34 -1.42 -15.99
CA TRP A 285 -5.53 -2.35 -17.10
C TRP A 285 -6.69 -3.32 -16.82
N GLY A 286 -6.77 -3.88 -15.62
CA GLY A 286 -7.84 -4.80 -15.25
C GLY A 286 -9.25 -4.20 -15.39
N ILE A 287 -9.43 -2.93 -15.00
CA ILE A 287 -10.72 -2.24 -15.18
C ILE A 287 -11.02 -1.92 -16.66
N TYR A 288 -10.00 -1.56 -17.45
CA TYR A 288 -10.15 -1.34 -18.88
C TYR A 288 -10.59 -2.62 -19.60
N ASP A 289 -9.85 -3.73 -19.41
CA ASP A 289 -10.14 -5.01 -20.04
C ASP A 289 -11.54 -5.51 -19.66
N ALA A 290 -11.94 -5.33 -18.40
CA ALA A 290 -13.27 -5.74 -17.94
C ALA A 290 -14.40 -4.95 -18.61
N ILE A 291 -14.24 -3.63 -18.74
CA ILE A 291 -15.25 -2.77 -19.37
C ILE A 291 -15.28 -3.00 -20.89
N ASP A 292 -14.12 -3.13 -21.52
CA ASP A 292 -14.02 -3.39 -22.96
C ASP A 292 -14.63 -4.75 -23.34
N ALA A 293 -14.39 -5.78 -22.53
CA ALA A 293 -15.04 -7.08 -22.68
C ALA A 293 -16.57 -6.97 -22.58
N ASP A 294 -17.09 -6.14 -21.66
CA ASP A 294 -18.53 -5.95 -21.49
C ASP A 294 -19.16 -5.21 -22.67
N ILE A 295 -18.48 -4.19 -23.19
CA ILE A 295 -18.87 -3.48 -24.40
C ILE A 295 -18.87 -4.45 -25.60
N SER A 296 -17.85 -5.29 -25.71
CA SER A 296 -17.73 -6.30 -26.77
C SER A 296 -18.88 -7.31 -26.73
N VAL A 297 -19.21 -7.84 -25.55
CA VAL A 297 -20.34 -8.77 -25.36
C VAL A 297 -21.67 -8.17 -25.82
N MET A 298 -21.89 -6.88 -25.58
CA MET A 298 -23.13 -6.21 -26.00
C MET A 298 -23.18 -5.86 -27.49
N THR A 299 -22.04 -5.57 -28.10
CA THR A 299 -21.98 -5.07 -29.49
C THR A 299 -21.80 -6.17 -30.53
N ALA A 300 -21.26 -7.32 -30.12
CA ALA A 300 -21.16 -8.52 -30.94
C ALA A 300 -21.67 -9.74 -30.15
N PRO A 301 -22.96 -9.79 -29.81
CA PRO A 301 -23.51 -10.92 -29.07
C PRO A 301 -23.44 -12.20 -29.91
N ASP A 302 -23.03 -13.30 -29.26
CA ASP A 302 -23.06 -14.64 -29.85
C ASP A 302 -24.50 -15.18 -29.86
N THR A 303 -25.31 -14.68 -30.81
CA THR A 303 -26.71 -15.08 -30.97
C THR A 303 -26.83 -16.52 -31.46
N ALA A 304 -25.81 -17.04 -32.15
CA ALA A 304 -25.78 -18.39 -32.71
C ALA A 304 -25.97 -19.47 -31.63
N VAL A 305 -25.41 -19.29 -30.44
CA VAL A 305 -25.57 -20.26 -29.34
C VAL A 305 -27.02 -20.43 -28.89
N PHE A 306 -27.82 -19.35 -28.85
CA PHE A 306 -29.21 -19.42 -28.44
C PHE A 306 -30.15 -19.81 -29.59
N GLU A 307 -29.79 -19.46 -30.83
CA GLU A 307 -30.52 -19.85 -32.04
C GLU A 307 -30.33 -21.35 -32.35
N GLU A 308 -29.10 -21.86 -32.26
CA GLU A 308 -28.78 -23.26 -32.56
C GLU A 308 -29.08 -24.22 -31.40
N ARG A 309 -29.05 -23.73 -30.14
CA ARG A 309 -29.25 -24.56 -28.94
C ARG A 309 -30.20 -23.92 -27.92
N PRO A 310 -31.51 -23.81 -28.23
CA PRO A 310 -32.49 -23.15 -27.35
C PRO A 310 -32.63 -23.82 -25.98
N GLU A 311 -32.52 -25.15 -25.90
CA GLU A 311 -32.57 -25.89 -24.64
C GLU A 311 -31.43 -25.52 -23.68
N PHE A 312 -30.23 -25.29 -24.23
CA PHE A 312 -29.08 -24.84 -23.45
C PHE A 312 -29.35 -23.45 -22.87
N GLY A 313 -29.81 -22.52 -23.70
CA GLY A 313 -30.19 -21.18 -23.24
C GLY A 313 -31.23 -21.20 -22.12
N GLN A 314 -32.25 -22.05 -22.24
CA GLN A 314 -33.29 -22.21 -21.21
C GLN A 314 -32.73 -22.79 -19.90
N LYS A 315 -31.76 -23.72 -19.99
CA LYS A 315 -31.06 -24.27 -18.82
C LYS A 315 -30.21 -23.21 -18.12
N VAL A 316 -29.46 -22.39 -18.86
CA VAL A 316 -28.65 -21.30 -18.30
C VAL A 316 -29.54 -20.29 -17.56
N VAL A 317 -30.68 -19.93 -18.14
CA VAL A 317 -31.65 -19.00 -17.52
C VAL A 317 -32.21 -19.56 -16.21
N LYS A 318 -32.62 -20.84 -16.20
CA LYS A 318 -33.07 -21.50 -14.96
C LYS A 318 -31.99 -21.52 -13.89
N MET A 319 -30.75 -21.85 -14.28
CA MET A 319 -29.61 -21.87 -13.36
C MET A 319 -29.35 -20.48 -12.79
N LEU A 320 -29.36 -19.44 -13.62
CA LEU A 320 -29.18 -18.06 -13.20
C LEU A 320 -30.26 -17.62 -12.19
N SER A 321 -31.53 -17.96 -12.41
CA SER A 321 -32.61 -17.68 -11.46
C SER A 321 -32.37 -18.36 -10.12
N ALA A 322 -31.95 -19.64 -10.12
CA ALA A 322 -31.63 -20.36 -8.90
C ALA A 322 -30.42 -19.75 -8.17
N THR A 323 -29.35 -19.42 -8.90
CA THR A 323 -28.14 -18.81 -8.34
C THR A 323 -28.44 -17.45 -7.71
N LYS A 324 -29.36 -16.66 -8.28
CA LYS A 324 -29.79 -15.38 -7.67
C LYS A 324 -30.41 -15.60 -6.28
N ILE A 325 -31.30 -16.59 -6.15
CA ILE A 325 -31.92 -16.96 -4.87
C ILE A 325 -30.85 -17.39 -3.85
N TRP A 326 -29.88 -18.21 -4.28
CA TRP A 326 -28.77 -18.63 -3.42
C TRP A 326 -27.90 -17.46 -2.97
N LEU A 327 -27.64 -16.49 -3.84
CA LEU A 327 -26.90 -15.28 -3.48
C LEU A 327 -27.67 -14.44 -2.45
N GLU A 328 -28.98 -14.26 -2.63
CA GLU A 328 -29.82 -13.52 -1.68
C GLU A 328 -29.82 -14.19 -0.30
N LEU A 329 -29.94 -15.52 -0.24
CA LEU A 329 -29.84 -16.29 1.00
C LEU A 329 -28.46 -16.17 1.66
N LEU A 330 -27.39 -16.20 0.86
CA LEU A 330 -26.02 -16.05 1.35
C LEU A 330 -25.78 -14.65 1.93
N GLN A 331 -26.27 -13.61 1.25
CA GLN A 331 -26.19 -12.22 1.71
C GLN A 331 -26.99 -11.99 3.00
N ASP A 332 -28.19 -12.56 3.12
CA ASP A 332 -29.00 -12.49 4.33
C ASP A 332 -28.31 -13.18 5.52
N ALA A 333 -27.78 -14.39 5.30
CA ALA A 333 -27.00 -15.11 6.31
C ALA A 333 -25.74 -14.33 6.75
N ALA A 334 -25.09 -13.64 5.80
CA ALA A 334 -23.92 -12.82 6.06
C ALA A 334 -24.24 -11.43 6.66
N GLY A 335 -25.51 -11.01 6.68
CA GLY A 335 -25.97 -9.73 7.22
C GLY A 335 -25.73 -9.55 8.73
N ARG A 336 -25.85 -10.61 9.53
CA ARG A 336 -25.58 -10.53 10.98
C ARG A 336 -24.09 -10.33 11.29
N PRO A 337 -23.15 -11.08 10.70
CA PRO A 337 -21.73 -10.77 10.78
C PRO A 337 -21.39 -9.34 10.33
N LEU A 338 -22.05 -8.85 9.28
CA LEU A 338 -21.87 -7.50 8.76
C LEU A 338 -22.23 -6.41 9.77
N ALA A 339 -23.40 -6.49 10.40
CA ALA A 339 -23.80 -5.56 11.45
C ALA A 339 -22.80 -5.54 12.63
N SER A 340 -22.29 -6.72 13.02
CA SER A 340 -21.27 -6.82 14.08
C SER A 340 -19.93 -6.20 13.66
N ALA A 341 -19.54 -6.35 12.39
CA ALA A 341 -18.31 -5.78 11.86
C ALA A 341 -18.37 -4.24 11.78
N TYR A 342 -19.52 -3.67 11.44
CA TYR A 342 -19.75 -2.22 11.51
C TYR A 342 -19.58 -1.68 12.94
N GLN A 343 -20.21 -2.33 13.93
CA GLN A 343 -20.06 -1.95 15.34
C GLN A 343 -18.61 -2.00 15.83
N ARG A 344 -17.78 -2.88 15.23
CA ARG A 344 -16.35 -3.03 15.56
C ARG A 344 -15.44 -2.14 14.70
N GLY A 345 -15.98 -1.32 13.79
CA GLY A 345 -15.21 -0.45 12.90
C GLY A 345 -14.38 -1.20 11.84
N TYR A 346 -14.74 -2.44 11.51
CA TYR A 346 -14.03 -3.24 10.52
C TYR A 346 -14.30 -2.76 9.09
N ILE A 347 -15.50 -2.25 8.85
CA ILE A 347 -15.97 -1.59 7.62
C ILE A 347 -16.37 -0.14 7.96
N GLN A 348 -16.11 0.78 7.04
CA GLN A 348 -16.66 2.14 7.01
C GLN A 348 -17.49 2.27 5.72
N ASP A 349 -18.58 3.01 5.75
CA ASP A 349 -19.43 3.21 4.57
C ASP A 349 -18.61 3.82 3.42
N VAL A 350 -18.78 3.25 2.22
CA VAL A 350 -18.07 3.58 0.96
C VAL A 350 -18.76 4.72 0.21
#